data_AF-A0AAW2KVG3-F1
#
_entry.id   AF-A0AAW2KVG3-F1
#
_cell.length_a   1.000
_cell.length_b   1.000
_cell.length_c   1.000
_cell.angle_alpha   90.00
_cell.angle_beta   90.00
_cell.angle_gamma   90.00
#
_symmetry.space_group_name_H-M   'P 1'
#
loop_
_entity.id
_entity.type
_entity.pdbx_description
1 polymer ?
#
loop_
_entity_poly.entity_id
_entity_poly.type
_entity_poly.pdbx_seq_one_letter_code
_entity_poly.pdbx_strand_id
1 'polypeptide(L)'
;MTTAARPTWAPAKGGNEQGGTRIFGPSQKYSSRDIASHTTLKPRKDGQDTQDELQRRNLREELEDRERRHFSSKGARREIEDRIVPRSVDADDADVDVQSDDSEEDEDDDDGDDEEALLAELERLRKEKAEQKEREEQEKQEEELKAKEEQLLRGNPLLNNPTSFSVKRRWDDDVVFKNQARGETKTPKRFINDTIRNDFHRKFLQKYMK
;
A
#
# COMPACT_ATOMS: atom_id res chain seq x y z
N MET A 1 30.32 8.55 57.11
CA MET A 1 29.59 9.01 55.90
C MET A 1 28.65 10.13 56.33
N THR A 2 28.56 11.25 55.59
CA THR A 2 27.70 12.39 55.95
C THR A 2 26.27 12.21 55.41
N THR A 3 25.27 12.72 56.14
CA THR A 3 23.83 12.59 55.80
C THR A 3 23.30 13.75 54.92
N ALA A 4 24.20 14.56 54.36
CA ALA A 4 23.84 15.77 53.62
C ALA A 4 23.21 15.47 52.25
N ALA A 5 23.69 14.44 51.54
CA ALA A 5 23.09 13.98 50.30
C ALA A 5 21.88 13.09 50.61
N ARG A 6 20.67 13.64 50.46
CA ARG A 6 19.40 12.94 50.71
C ARG A 6 18.43 13.13 49.54
N PRO A 7 17.62 12.09 49.20
CA PRO A 7 16.60 12.21 48.17
C PRO A 7 15.47 13.14 48.63
N THR A 8 14.75 13.70 47.67
CA THR A 8 13.55 14.50 47.92
C THR A 8 12.33 13.59 47.96
N TRP A 9 11.76 13.37 49.14
CA TRP A 9 10.55 12.56 49.30
C TRP A 9 9.26 13.37 49.09
N ALA A 10 9.28 14.64 49.46
CA ALA A 10 8.19 15.58 49.24
C ALA A 10 8.69 16.74 48.35
N PRO A 11 7.99 17.05 47.24
CA PRO A 11 8.33 18.20 46.42
C PRO A 11 7.98 19.51 47.14
N ALA A 12 8.62 20.62 46.75
CA ALA A 12 8.23 21.95 47.21
C ALA A 12 6.79 22.25 46.77
N LYS A 13 5.93 22.66 47.71
CA LYS A 13 4.54 23.03 47.41
C LYS A 13 4.49 24.48 46.98
N GLY A 14 3.96 24.74 45.78
CA GLY A 14 3.67 26.08 45.30
C GLY A 14 2.67 26.78 46.23
N GLY A 15 2.89 28.07 46.49
CA GLY A 15 2.13 28.85 47.46
C GLY A 15 2.86 30.15 47.80
N ASN A 16 2.81 30.55 49.07
CA ASN A 16 3.16 31.87 49.57
C ASN A 16 4.64 32.32 49.47
N GLU A 17 5.52 31.69 48.71
CA GLU A 17 6.94 32.10 48.70
C GLU A 17 7.48 32.51 47.32
N GLN A 18 7.00 31.96 46.21
CA GLN A 18 7.27 32.50 44.87
C GLN A 18 6.10 32.18 43.95
N GLY A 19 5.53 33.22 43.33
CA GLY A 19 4.44 33.09 42.36
C GLY A 19 3.06 32.74 42.92
N GLY A 20 2.93 32.35 44.19
CA GLY A 20 1.65 32.34 44.89
C GLY A 20 1.32 33.71 45.47
N THR A 21 0.04 33.93 45.75
CA THR A 21 -0.55 35.09 46.43
C THR A 21 0.14 35.38 47.77
N ARG A 22 1.33 35.98 47.72
CA ARG A 22 1.99 36.55 48.88
C ARG A 22 1.19 37.75 49.35
N ILE A 23 0.72 37.66 50.59
CA ILE A 23 0.08 38.77 51.32
C ILE A 23 1.13 39.81 51.74
N PHE A 24 2.43 39.46 51.76
CA PHE A 24 3.53 40.39 52.00
C PHE A 24 3.97 41.04 50.69
N GLY A 25 4.12 42.37 50.71
CA GLY A 25 4.03 43.27 49.53
C GLY A 25 4.76 42.87 48.25
N PRO A 26 4.24 43.30 47.08
CA PRO A 26 4.75 42.91 45.77
C PRO A 26 6.22 43.35 45.58
N SER A 27 7.04 42.48 45.01
CA SER A 27 8.42 42.81 44.65
C SER A 27 8.45 43.69 43.40
N GLN A 28 9.35 44.68 43.39
CA GLN A 28 9.62 45.52 42.21
C GLN A 28 10.61 44.88 41.22
N LYS A 29 11.08 43.66 41.50
CA LYS A 29 12.03 42.93 40.65
C LYS A 29 11.25 42.18 39.57
N TYR A 30 11.61 42.39 38.30
CA TYR A 30 11.08 41.66 37.16
C TYR A 30 12.23 41.00 36.37
N SER A 31 11.95 39.87 35.73
CA SER A 31 12.86 39.21 34.80
C SER A 31 12.76 39.81 33.40
N SER A 32 13.79 39.62 32.57
CA SER A 32 13.69 39.94 31.13
C SER A 32 12.56 39.19 30.43
N ARG A 33 12.14 38.04 30.97
CA ARG A 33 11.00 37.24 30.48
C ARG A 33 9.62 37.80 30.88
N ASP A 34 9.57 38.66 31.89
CA ASP A 34 8.32 39.27 32.38
C ASP A 34 7.97 40.57 31.62
N ILE A 35 8.83 40.99 30.69
CA ILE A 35 8.56 42.13 29.81
C ILE A 35 7.36 41.79 28.92
N ALA A 36 6.49 42.77 28.72
CA ALA A 36 5.29 42.62 27.90
C ALA A 36 5.63 42.05 26.52
N SER A 37 5.19 40.81 26.26
CA SER A 37 5.33 40.10 25.00
C SER A 37 4.04 39.34 24.72
N HIS A 38 3.66 39.22 23.44
CA HIS A 38 2.40 38.58 23.02
C HIS A 38 1.16 39.12 23.76
N THR A 39 1.04 40.45 23.85
CA THR A 39 -0.08 41.13 24.52
C THR A 39 -1.41 40.97 23.81
N THR A 40 -1.42 40.43 22.58
CA THR A 40 -2.61 40.19 21.78
C THR A 40 -2.84 38.69 21.61
N LEU A 41 -3.99 38.21 22.08
CA LEU A 41 -4.43 36.84 21.84
C LEU A 41 -4.95 36.70 20.41
N LYS A 42 -4.68 35.55 19.77
CA LYS A 42 -5.19 35.22 18.44
C LYS A 42 -6.49 34.42 18.58
N PRO A 43 -7.67 34.99 18.29
CA PRO A 43 -8.89 34.21 18.18
C PRO A 43 -8.88 33.38 16.91
N ARG A 44 -9.59 32.25 16.92
CA ARG A 44 -9.86 31.46 15.70
C ARG A 44 -10.75 32.28 14.78
N LYS A 45 -10.39 32.34 13.49
CA LYS A 45 -11.25 32.93 12.44
C LYS A 45 -12.15 31.84 11.86
N ASP A 46 -13.21 32.25 11.17
CA ASP A 46 -14.04 31.34 10.39
C ASP A 46 -13.15 30.53 9.41
N GLY A 47 -13.41 29.23 9.31
CA GLY A 47 -12.60 28.25 8.59
C GLY A 47 -11.41 27.69 9.38
N GLN A 48 -11.18 28.10 10.63
CA GLN A 48 -10.12 27.58 11.53
C GLN A 48 -10.67 26.75 12.69
N ASP A 49 -11.81 26.09 12.49
CA ASP A 49 -12.51 25.33 13.54
C ASP A 49 -12.95 26.22 14.69
N THR A 50 -13.76 27.24 14.37
CA THR A 50 -14.46 28.02 15.39
C THR A 50 -15.44 27.12 16.15
N GLN A 51 -15.78 27.49 17.39
CA GLN A 51 -16.68 26.70 18.22
C GLN A 51 -18.05 26.49 17.54
N ASP A 52 -18.58 27.54 16.91
CA ASP A 52 -19.87 27.51 16.22
C ASP A 52 -19.84 26.63 14.96
N GLU A 53 -18.70 26.54 14.26
CA GLU A 53 -18.54 25.61 13.15
C GLU A 53 -18.47 24.16 13.60
N LEU A 54 -17.76 23.89 14.70
CA LEU A 54 -17.64 22.55 15.26
C LEU A 54 -18.98 22.02 15.76
N GLN A 55 -19.80 22.89 16.37
CA GLN A 55 -21.15 22.51 16.82
C GLN A 55 -22.10 22.18 15.66
N ARG A 56 -21.90 22.79 14.49
CA ARG A 56 -22.72 22.55 13.29
C ARG A 56 -22.26 21.32 12.48
N ARG A 57 -21.04 20.84 12.68
CA ARG A 57 -20.45 19.74 11.90
C ARG A 57 -20.76 18.37 12.49
N ASN A 58 -21.04 17.40 11.62
CA ASN A 58 -21.09 15.98 11.99
C ASN A 58 -19.68 15.36 11.92
N LEU A 59 -18.94 15.45 13.02
CA LEU A 59 -17.54 15.00 13.08
C LEU A 59 -17.37 13.49 12.88
N ARG A 60 -18.41 12.69 13.16
CA ARG A 60 -18.37 11.25 13.01
C ARG A 60 -18.31 10.84 11.54
N GLU A 61 -19.21 11.40 10.75
CA GLU A 61 -19.30 11.12 9.31
C GLU A 61 -18.05 11.60 8.57
N GLU A 62 -17.55 12.79 8.90
CA GLU A 62 -16.29 13.31 8.33
C GLU A 62 -15.09 12.40 8.64
N LEU A 63 -15.03 11.87 9.87
CA LEU A 63 -14.00 10.92 10.29
C LEU A 63 -14.09 9.62 9.48
N GLU A 64 -15.28 9.04 9.38
CA GLU A 64 -15.51 7.79 8.66
C GLU A 64 -15.14 7.94 7.17
N ASP A 65 -15.53 9.04 6.52
CA ASP A 65 -15.15 9.35 5.14
C ASP A 65 -13.63 9.50 4.95
N ARG A 66 -12.98 10.21 5.88
CA ARG A 66 -11.52 10.41 5.79
C ARG A 66 -10.76 9.12 6.02
N GLU A 67 -11.25 8.28 6.92
CA GLU A 67 -10.70 6.93 7.11
C GLU A 67 -10.88 6.08 5.86
N ARG A 68 -12.06 6.05 5.24
CA ARG A 68 -12.30 5.33 3.97
C ARG A 68 -11.33 5.75 2.88
N ARG A 69 -11.12 7.05 2.67
CA ARG A 69 -10.15 7.58 1.68
C ARG A 69 -8.71 7.21 2.03
N HIS A 70 -8.34 7.28 3.31
CA HIS A 70 -7.00 6.89 3.76
C HIS A 70 -6.76 5.38 3.57
N PHE A 71 -7.73 4.52 3.89
CA PHE A 71 -7.61 3.08 3.69
C PHE A 71 -7.62 2.69 2.21
N SER A 72 -8.40 3.36 1.36
CA SER A 72 -8.36 3.14 -0.09
C SER A 72 -6.99 3.48 -0.69
N SER A 73 -6.44 4.66 -0.36
CA SER A 73 -5.10 5.05 -0.83
C SER A 73 -3.96 4.20 -0.25
N LYS A 74 -4.11 3.73 1.00
CA LYS A 74 -3.13 2.87 1.66
C LYS A 74 -3.23 1.41 1.20
N GLY A 75 -4.42 0.94 0.80
CA GLY A 75 -4.66 -0.38 0.22
C GLY A 75 -3.88 -0.55 -1.08
N ALA A 76 -4.04 0.40 -2.01
CA ALA A 76 -3.27 0.44 -3.26
C ALA A 76 -1.75 0.50 -3.04
N ARG A 77 -1.30 1.16 -1.96
CA ARG A 77 0.13 1.26 -1.60
C ARG A 77 0.67 0.02 -0.89
N ARG A 78 -0.16 -0.67 -0.11
CA ARG A 78 0.17 -1.93 0.57
C ARG A 78 0.23 -3.10 -0.40
N GLU A 79 -0.63 -3.15 -1.41
CA GLU A 79 -0.62 -4.20 -2.44
C GLU A 79 0.72 -4.24 -3.22
N ILE A 80 1.36 -3.08 -3.40
CA ILE A 80 2.71 -2.96 -3.99
C ILE A 80 3.82 -3.40 -3.01
N GLU A 81 3.69 -3.15 -1.70
CA GLU A 81 4.68 -3.57 -0.68
C GLU A 81 4.55 -5.06 -0.27
N ASP A 82 3.32 -5.61 -0.23
CA ASP A 82 3.05 -7.01 0.18
C ASP A 82 3.36 -8.02 -0.95
N ARG A 83 3.45 -7.61 -2.22
CA ARG A 83 3.98 -8.46 -3.30
C ARG A 83 5.46 -8.84 -3.14
N ILE A 84 6.18 -8.18 -2.23
CA ILE A 84 7.63 -8.36 -2.00
C ILE A 84 7.91 -9.21 -0.75
N VAL A 85 6.90 -9.53 0.06
CA VAL A 85 7.07 -10.32 1.29
C VAL A 85 6.01 -11.43 1.31
N PRO A 86 6.37 -12.73 1.27
CA PRO A 86 5.39 -13.80 1.33
C PRO A 86 4.69 -13.75 2.69
N ARG A 87 3.42 -13.39 2.66
CA ARG A 87 2.53 -13.37 3.81
C ARG A 87 2.18 -14.81 4.15
N SER A 88 2.47 -15.24 5.38
CA SER A 88 1.93 -16.49 5.92
C SER A 88 0.41 -16.36 5.90
N VAL A 89 -0.22 -17.11 5.01
CA VAL A 89 -1.68 -17.24 4.85
C VAL A 89 -2.27 -17.72 6.17
N ASP A 90 -3.01 -16.84 6.84
CA ASP A 90 -3.95 -17.21 7.89
C ASP A 90 -5.19 -17.76 7.18
N ALA A 91 -5.60 -18.97 7.54
CA ALA A 91 -6.68 -19.70 6.89
C ALA A 91 -8.01 -19.35 7.58
N ASP A 92 -8.64 -18.23 7.21
CA ASP A 92 -10.04 -17.96 7.60
C ASP A 92 -10.76 -16.87 6.76
N ASP A 93 -10.26 -16.49 5.58
CA ASP A 93 -10.96 -15.54 4.70
C ASP A 93 -11.60 -16.28 3.52
N ALA A 94 -12.80 -16.80 3.80
CA ALA A 94 -13.66 -17.44 2.82
C ALA A 94 -14.43 -16.38 2.01
N ASP A 95 -14.14 -16.37 0.71
CA ASP A 95 -15.07 -16.20 -0.41
C ASP A 95 -16.05 -15.00 -0.36
N VAL A 96 -15.69 -13.92 -1.05
CA VAL A 96 -16.65 -12.90 -1.52
C VAL A 96 -16.42 -12.68 -3.01
N ASP A 97 -17.15 -13.45 -3.80
CA ASP A 97 -17.34 -13.26 -5.24
C ASP A 97 -18.00 -11.89 -5.47
N VAL A 98 -17.23 -10.91 -5.97
CA VAL A 98 -17.78 -9.62 -6.38
C VAL A 98 -18.22 -9.77 -7.83
N GLN A 99 -19.49 -10.11 -8.01
CA GLN A 99 -20.16 -10.12 -9.30
C GLN A 99 -20.11 -8.71 -9.92
N SER A 100 -19.61 -8.66 -11.15
CA SER A 100 -19.69 -7.52 -12.06
C SER A 100 -21.12 -7.43 -12.56
N ASP A 101 -21.86 -6.43 -12.09
CA ASP A 101 -23.18 -6.09 -12.62
C ASP A 101 -22.98 -5.25 -13.89
N ASP A 102 -23.33 -5.86 -15.03
CA ASP A 102 -23.27 -5.32 -16.38
C ASP A 102 -24.55 -4.50 -16.63
N SER A 103 -24.38 -3.32 -17.21
CA SER A 103 -25.46 -2.32 -17.34
C SER A 103 -26.43 -2.70 -18.45
N GLU A 104 -27.70 -2.91 -18.13
CA GLU A 104 -28.76 -3.13 -19.12
C GLU A 104 -29.19 -1.81 -19.77
N GLU A 105 -29.19 -1.80 -21.10
CA GLU A 105 -29.62 -0.72 -21.99
C GLU A 105 -31.00 -1.09 -22.57
N ASP A 106 -31.93 -0.14 -22.46
CA ASP A 106 -33.35 -0.20 -22.80
C ASP A 106 -33.54 0.19 -24.28
N GLU A 107 -34.30 -0.56 -25.10
CA GLU A 107 -34.98 -0.03 -26.30
C GLU A 107 -35.91 -1.05 -27.03
N ASP A 108 -37.21 -0.69 -27.01
CA ASP A 108 -38.30 -0.77 -28.02
C ASP A 108 -39.08 -2.05 -28.41
N ASP A 109 -40.39 -1.78 -28.57
CA ASP A 109 -41.61 -2.56 -28.83
C ASP A 109 -42.00 -2.53 -30.32
N ASP A 110 -42.39 -3.65 -30.94
CA ASP A 110 -43.43 -3.68 -31.99
C ASP A 110 -43.94 -5.12 -32.30
N ASP A 111 -45.26 -5.25 -32.34
CA ASP A 111 -46.06 -6.45 -32.65
C ASP A 111 -46.15 -6.69 -34.17
N GLY A 112 -46.11 -7.95 -34.61
CA GLY A 112 -46.40 -8.28 -36.01
C GLY A 112 -46.35 -9.77 -36.33
N ASP A 113 -47.50 -10.43 -36.17
CA ASP A 113 -47.76 -11.83 -36.55
C ASP A 113 -47.80 -11.99 -38.09
N ASP A 114 -47.47 -13.19 -38.59
CA ASP A 114 -47.56 -13.72 -39.97
C ASP A 114 -46.26 -13.79 -40.85
N GLU A 115 -45.29 -14.69 -40.57
CA GLU A 115 -44.51 -15.41 -41.65
C GLU A 115 -43.63 -16.61 -41.17
N GLU A 116 -44.10 -17.40 -40.19
CA GLU A 116 -43.29 -18.38 -39.43
C GLU A 116 -42.74 -19.58 -40.24
N ALA A 117 -43.19 -19.82 -41.47
CA ALA A 117 -42.81 -21.02 -42.23
C ALA A 117 -41.49 -20.89 -43.03
N LEU A 118 -41.07 -19.69 -43.43
CA LEU A 118 -39.94 -19.48 -44.36
C LEU A 118 -38.62 -19.15 -43.64
N LEU A 119 -38.70 -18.63 -42.41
CA LEU A 119 -37.55 -18.31 -41.55
C LEU A 119 -36.86 -19.57 -40.99
N ALA A 120 -37.61 -20.63 -40.68
CA ALA A 120 -37.05 -21.88 -40.14
C ALA A 120 -36.16 -22.64 -41.15
N GLU A 121 -36.41 -22.51 -42.46
CA GLU A 121 -35.58 -23.14 -43.50
C GLU A 121 -34.27 -22.34 -43.74
N LEU A 122 -34.34 -21.01 -43.70
CA LEU A 122 -33.16 -20.14 -43.75
C LEU A 122 -32.27 -20.27 -42.51
N GLU A 123 -32.88 -20.47 -41.34
CA GLU A 123 -32.17 -20.64 -40.08
C GLU A 123 -31.42 -21.98 -40.03
N ARG A 124 -31.99 -23.05 -40.60
CA ARG A 124 -31.26 -24.32 -40.79
C ARG A 124 -30.09 -24.19 -41.76
N LEU A 125 -30.27 -23.51 -42.91
CA LEU A 125 -29.19 -23.26 -43.86
C LEU A 125 -28.09 -22.34 -43.29
N ARG A 126 -28.45 -21.34 -42.47
CA ARG A 126 -27.48 -20.48 -41.77
C ARG A 126 -26.74 -21.22 -40.67
N LYS A 127 -27.43 -22.09 -39.92
CA LYS A 127 -26.82 -22.88 -38.85
C LYS A 127 -25.85 -23.93 -39.40
N GLU A 128 -26.21 -24.62 -40.47
CA GLU A 128 -25.33 -25.58 -41.15
C GLU A 128 -24.09 -24.88 -41.75
N LYS A 129 -24.28 -23.70 -42.35
CA LYS A 129 -23.17 -22.92 -42.92
C LYS A 129 -22.29 -22.26 -41.85
N ALA A 130 -22.86 -21.89 -40.70
CA ALA A 130 -22.11 -21.35 -39.57
C ALA A 130 -21.22 -22.43 -38.94
N GLU A 131 -21.74 -23.64 -38.76
CA GLU A 131 -20.98 -24.77 -38.20
C GLU A 131 -19.83 -25.21 -39.13
N GLN A 132 -20.08 -25.26 -40.45
CA GLN A 132 -19.05 -25.60 -41.43
C GLN A 132 -17.95 -24.53 -41.52
N LYS A 133 -18.31 -23.25 -41.41
CA LYS A 133 -17.37 -22.13 -41.39
C LYS A 133 -16.57 -22.11 -40.08
N GLU A 134 -17.19 -22.38 -38.94
CA GLU A 134 -16.51 -22.45 -37.65
C GLU A 134 -15.47 -23.56 -37.62
N ARG A 135 -15.79 -24.71 -38.23
CA ARG A 135 -14.85 -25.83 -38.37
C ARG A 135 -13.67 -25.49 -39.29
N GLU A 136 -13.92 -24.83 -40.43
CA GLU A 136 -12.86 -24.38 -41.34
C GLU A 136 -11.99 -23.26 -40.71
N GLU A 137 -12.59 -22.40 -39.89
CA GLU A 137 -11.89 -21.32 -39.19
C GLU A 137 -11.01 -21.86 -38.06
N GLN A 138 -11.46 -22.89 -37.33
CA GLN A 138 -10.63 -23.59 -36.35
C GLN A 138 -9.44 -24.29 -36.99
N GLU A 139 -9.65 -25.01 -38.10
CA GLU A 139 -8.56 -25.69 -38.83
C GLU A 139 -7.53 -24.69 -39.36
N LYS A 140 -7.98 -23.55 -39.89
CA LYS A 140 -7.10 -22.47 -40.37
C LYS A 140 -6.34 -21.78 -39.25
N GLN A 141 -6.96 -21.58 -38.08
CA GLN A 141 -6.28 -21.05 -36.90
C GLN A 141 -5.21 -22.02 -36.40
N GLU A 142 -5.48 -23.33 -36.42
CA GLU A 142 -4.49 -24.34 -36.03
C GLU A 142 -3.30 -24.38 -37.01
N GLU A 143 -3.56 -24.31 -38.32
CA GLU A 143 -2.50 -24.21 -39.34
C GLU A 143 -1.68 -22.92 -39.18
N GLU A 144 -2.30 -21.79 -38.88
CA GLU A 144 -1.61 -20.51 -38.67
C GLU A 144 -0.76 -20.54 -37.38
N LEU A 145 -1.27 -21.12 -36.30
CA LEU A 145 -0.51 -21.32 -35.07
C LEU A 145 0.69 -22.24 -35.29
N LYS A 146 0.52 -23.32 -36.04
CA LYS A 146 1.60 -24.25 -36.38
C LYS A 146 2.64 -23.62 -37.29
N ALA A 147 2.23 -22.85 -38.29
CA ALA A 147 3.15 -22.11 -39.16
C ALA A 147 3.92 -21.03 -38.38
N LYS A 148 3.25 -20.34 -37.45
CA LYS A 148 3.87 -19.36 -36.55
C LYS A 148 4.86 -20.01 -35.60
N GLU A 149 4.55 -21.20 -35.09
CA GLU A 149 5.48 -21.99 -34.27
C GLU A 149 6.71 -22.41 -35.07
N GLU A 150 6.54 -22.91 -36.30
CA GLU A 150 7.64 -23.31 -37.17
C GLU A 150 8.53 -22.10 -37.55
N GLN A 151 7.92 -20.95 -37.83
CA GLN A 151 8.66 -19.72 -38.15
C GLN A 151 9.40 -19.16 -36.93
N LEU A 152 8.84 -19.30 -35.73
CA LEU A 152 9.49 -18.90 -34.47
C LEU A 152 10.64 -19.84 -34.12
N LEU A 153 10.50 -21.14 -34.42
CA LEU A 153 11.55 -22.14 -34.24
C LEU A 153 12.70 -21.93 -35.25
N ARG A 154 12.37 -21.68 -36.52
CA ARG A 154 13.35 -21.49 -37.61
C ARG A 154 14.00 -20.10 -37.60
N GLY A 155 13.26 -19.09 -37.13
CA GLY A 155 13.68 -17.70 -37.04
C GLY A 155 14.62 -17.40 -35.87
N ASN A 156 14.91 -18.38 -35.00
CA ASN A 156 15.85 -18.22 -33.89
C ASN A 156 17.28 -18.62 -34.30
N PRO A 157 18.15 -17.67 -34.68
CA PRO A 157 19.51 -17.96 -35.15
C PRO A 157 20.43 -18.52 -34.05
N LEU A 158 20.03 -18.45 -32.77
CA LEU A 158 20.79 -19.08 -31.68
C LEU A 158 20.65 -20.61 -31.65
N LEU A 159 19.53 -21.15 -32.15
CA LEU A 159 19.27 -22.60 -32.16
C LEU A 159 19.90 -23.31 -33.37
N ASN A 160 20.22 -22.57 -34.43
CA ASN A 160 20.70 -23.12 -35.71
C ASN A 160 22.24 -23.15 -35.87
N ASN A 161 23.01 -22.82 -34.82
CA ASN A 161 24.47 -22.82 -34.91
C ASN A 161 25.09 -24.00 -34.13
N PRO A 162 25.66 -25.03 -34.79
CA PRO A 162 26.33 -26.14 -34.14
C PRO A 162 27.77 -25.78 -33.72
N THR A 163 28.00 -24.58 -33.18
CA THR A 163 29.29 -24.28 -32.55
C THR A 163 29.34 -24.98 -31.20
N SER A 164 30.18 -26.02 -31.11
CA SER A 164 30.52 -26.71 -29.87
C SER A 164 30.85 -25.69 -28.78
N PHE A 165 29.92 -25.49 -27.85
CA PHE A 165 30.02 -24.54 -26.75
C PHE A 165 30.96 -25.13 -25.69
N SER A 166 32.26 -25.18 -25.97
CA SER A 166 33.26 -25.51 -24.97
C SER A 166 33.25 -24.37 -23.94
N VAL A 167 32.53 -24.56 -22.83
CA VAL A 167 32.41 -23.59 -21.74
C VAL A 167 33.82 -23.31 -21.23
N LYS A 168 34.39 -22.17 -21.65
CA LYS A 168 35.67 -21.68 -21.16
C LYS A 168 35.56 -21.56 -19.64
N ARG A 169 36.47 -22.20 -18.91
CA ARG A 169 36.55 -22.07 -17.43
C ARG A 169 36.49 -20.60 -17.08
N ARG A 170 35.47 -20.24 -16.31
CA ARG A 170 35.26 -18.86 -15.86
C ARG A 170 36.32 -18.56 -14.81
N TRP A 171 36.78 -17.31 -14.75
CA TRP A 171 37.74 -16.87 -13.73
C TRP A 171 37.24 -17.15 -12.30
N ASP A 172 35.91 -17.12 -12.12
CA ASP A 172 35.22 -17.46 -10.88
C ASP A 172 35.17 -18.95 -10.56
N ASP A 173 35.52 -19.86 -11.48
CA ASP A 173 35.29 -21.30 -11.33
C ASP A 173 36.12 -21.92 -10.20
N ASP A 174 37.31 -21.38 -9.95
CA ASP A 174 38.27 -21.85 -8.92
C ASP A 174 38.12 -21.19 -7.54
N VAL A 175 36.93 -20.64 -7.24
CA VAL A 175 36.62 -20.07 -5.91
C VAL A 175 35.91 -21.11 -5.04
N VAL A 176 36.43 -21.37 -3.84
CA VAL A 176 35.93 -22.39 -2.90
C VAL A 176 34.56 -22.08 -2.28
N PHE A 177 34.13 -20.82 -2.30
CA PHE A 177 32.82 -20.39 -1.81
C PHE A 177 32.00 -19.76 -2.94
N LYS A 178 30.81 -20.29 -3.20
CA LYS A 178 29.89 -19.78 -4.22
C LYS A 178 28.62 -19.27 -3.55
N ASN A 179 28.10 -18.13 -4.00
CA ASN A 179 26.72 -17.71 -3.76
C ASN A 179 26.26 -17.70 -2.28
N GLN A 180 27.13 -17.33 -1.34
CA GLN A 180 26.86 -17.40 0.11
C GLN A 180 25.65 -16.57 0.56
N ALA A 181 25.41 -15.42 -0.07
CA ALA A 181 24.29 -14.53 0.23
C ALA A 181 23.06 -14.75 -0.68
N ARG A 182 23.05 -15.84 -1.47
CA ARG A 182 21.95 -16.10 -2.40
C ARG A 182 20.70 -16.46 -1.60
N GLY A 183 19.73 -15.56 -1.59
CA GLY A 183 18.46 -15.71 -0.87
C GLY A 183 18.40 -14.97 0.47
N GLU A 184 19.41 -14.16 0.82
CA GLU A 184 19.34 -13.36 2.04
C GLU A 184 18.25 -12.28 1.93
N THR A 185 17.18 -12.43 2.72
CA THR A 185 16.07 -11.47 2.75
C THR A 185 16.49 -10.22 3.51
N LYS A 186 16.24 -9.04 2.93
CA LYS A 186 16.46 -7.77 3.62
C LYS A 186 15.62 -7.74 4.91
N THR A 187 16.22 -7.22 5.98
CA THR A 187 15.50 -7.08 7.26
C THR A 187 14.24 -6.23 7.05
N PRO A 188 13.03 -6.72 7.39
CA PRO A 188 11.80 -5.96 7.21
C PRO A 188 11.81 -4.69 8.05
N LYS A 189 11.11 -3.65 7.58
CA LYS A 189 10.88 -2.41 8.32
C LYS A 189 10.08 -2.76 9.57
N ARG A 190 10.70 -2.63 10.74
CA ARG A 190 10.08 -2.92 12.04
C ARG A 190 10.33 -1.77 13.01
N PHE A 191 9.43 -1.60 13.95
CA PHE A 191 9.62 -0.72 15.10
C PHE A 191 9.72 -1.57 16.37
N ILE A 192 10.76 -1.34 17.15
CA ILE A 192 10.98 -2.04 18.42
C ILE A 192 10.97 -0.98 19.52
N ASN A 193 10.03 -1.10 20.46
CA ASN A 193 9.95 -0.24 21.66
C ASN A 193 10.96 -0.69 22.72
N ASP A 194 12.24 -0.62 22.39
CA ASP A 194 13.37 -0.96 23.26
C ASP A 194 14.54 -0.04 22.91
N THR A 195 15.11 0.65 23.89
CA THR A 195 16.15 1.66 23.65
C THR A 195 17.50 1.07 23.24
N ILE A 196 17.76 -0.21 23.53
CA ILE A 196 19.06 -0.86 23.28
C ILE A 196 18.95 -1.86 22.12
N ARG A 197 17.80 -2.54 21.99
CA ARG A 197 17.62 -3.57 20.94
C ARG A 197 17.03 -3.04 19.64
N ASN A 198 16.52 -1.81 19.63
CA ASN A 198 16.02 -1.17 18.41
C ASN A 198 17.11 -1.13 17.32
N ASP A 199 16.68 -1.28 16.07
CA ASP A 199 17.51 -1.13 14.87
C ASP A 199 18.25 0.21 14.86
N PHE A 200 17.63 1.28 15.38
CA PHE A 200 18.30 2.57 15.54
C PHE A 200 19.55 2.48 16.43
N HIS A 201 19.42 1.89 17.63
CA HIS A 201 20.52 1.79 18.58
C HIS A 201 21.64 0.89 18.07
N ARG A 202 21.29 -0.25 17.46
CA ARG A 202 22.28 -1.14 16.84
C ARG A 202 23.08 -0.44 15.73
N LYS A 203 22.41 0.31 14.85
CA LYS A 203 23.08 1.10 13.81
C LYS A 203 23.91 2.24 14.38
N PHE A 204 23.43 2.88 15.46
CA PHE A 204 24.18 3.92 16.16
C PHE A 204 25.48 3.36 16.73
N LEU A 205 25.43 2.24 17.47
CA LEU A 205 26.62 1.60 18.00
C LEU A 205 27.56 1.16 16.89
N GLN A 206 27.08 0.49 15.83
CA GLN A 206 27.91 0.10 14.69
C GLN A 206 28.63 1.29 14.02
N LYS A 207 28.00 2.47 14.02
CA LYS A 207 28.55 3.69 13.41
C LYS A 207 29.59 4.38 14.29
N TYR A 208 29.34 4.46 15.60
CA TYR A 208 30.13 5.28 16.53
C TYR A 208 31.07 4.47 17.44
N MET A 209 30.88 3.16 17.52
CA MET A 209 31.73 2.24 18.26
C MET A 209 32.24 1.19 17.28
N LYS A 210 33.55 1.11 17.13
CA LYS A 210 34.23 0.21 16.18
C LYS A 210 34.90 -0.93 16.92
#